data_AF-J2P1K2-F1
#
_entry.id   AF-J2P1K2-F1
#
_cell.length_a   1.000
_cell.length_b   1.000
_cell.length_c   1.000
_cell.angle_alpha   90.00
_cell.angle_beta   90.00
_cell.angle_gamma   90.00
#
_symmetry.space_group_name_H-M   'P 1'
#
loop_
_entity.id
_entity.type
_entity.pdbx_description
1 polymer ?
#
loop_
_entity_poly.entity_id
_entity_poly.type
_entity_poly.pdbx_seq_one_letter_code
_entity_poly.pdbx_strand_id
1 'polypeptide(L)'
;MKLGIAGAALSFLVLTSAACPAFADVPAKSGAPQAAPKSAGKGDSGARPSFLPDNFTVPVLAEAVGFKLVPLGPSLAQKDFDAYMSSIEHLQTTFSRSPNWPHKGISSADAMKDMENEQARFKNRKSFAYAVLTPDGSRERGCVYVSPSTVEGYDAVVRMWVTKADYDAGFDAELYKWVTGWIQTDWPFKKVAYPGRSIDWATWDPMVAANKAGAAPKRQNP
;
A
#
# COMPACT_ATOMS: atom_id res chain seq x y z
N MET A 1 -21.35 21.31 -62.90
CA MET A 1 -20.23 20.40 -63.23
C MET A 1 -19.52 20.09 -61.92
N LYS A 2 -19.40 18.87 -61.37
CA LYS A 2 -19.57 17.49 -61.84
C LYS A 2 -20.61 16.73 -60.99
N LEU A 3 -21.15 15.67 -61.58
CA LEU A 3 -22.23 14.78 -61.17
C LEU A 3 -21.67 13.39 -60.76
N GLY A 4 -22.44 12.59 -60.00
CA GLY A 4 -22.29 11.12 -59.85
C GLY A 4 -22.68 10.61 -58.46
N ILE A 5 -23.95 10.31 -58.14
CA ILE A 5 -24.72 9.05 -58.37
C ILE A 5 -24.10 7.87 -57.58
N ALA A 6 -24.61 7.49 -56.40
CA ALA A 6 -25.81 6.69 -56.07
C ALA A 6 -25.69 5.17 -56.36
N GLY A 7 -25.63 4.40 -55.26
CA GLY A 7 -26.36 3.16 -54.95
C GLY A 7 -26.33 1.94 -55.89
N ALA A 8 -26.06 0.75 -55.32
CA ALA A 8 -26.91 -0.44 -55.48
C ALA A 8 -26.45 -1.55 -54.53
N ALA A 9 -27.43 -2.14 -53.84
CA ALA A 9 -27.31 -3.36 -53.05
C ALA A 9 -27.26 -4.61 -53.94
N LEU A 10 -26.67 -5.71 -53.45
CA LEU A 10 -27.13 -7.06 -53.79
C LEU A 10 -26.71 -8.08 -52.74
N SER A 11 -27.63 -8.97 -52.39
CA SER A 11 -27.53 -10.00 -51.37
C SER A 11 -27.38 -11.42 -51.97
N PHE A 12 -26.92 -12.34 -51.12
CA PHE A 12 -27.10 -13.82 -51.09
C PHE A 12 -26.36 -14.78 -52.04
N LEU A 13 -25.51 -15.65 -51.44
CA LEU A 13 -25.50 -17.15 -51.51
C LEU A 13 -24.32 -17.65 -50.62
N VAL A 14 -24.46 -18.28 -49.44
CA VAL A 14 -24.89 -19.65 -49.03
C VAL A 14 -23.86 -20.79 -49.27
N LEU A 15 -23.46 -21.38 -48.13
CA LEU A 15 -22.89 -22.72 -47.79
C LEU A 15 -21.50 -23.15 -48.32
N THR A 16 -20.59 -23.55 -47.40
CA THR A 16 -20.44 -24.96 -46.95
C THR A 16 -19.57 -25.07 -45.69
N SER A 17 -19.79 -26.18 -44.99
CA SER A 17 -19.42 -26.62 -43.65
C SER A 17 -18.01 -27.24 -43.49
N ALA A 18 -17.42 -27.08 -42.32
CA ALA A 18 -16.58 -28.08 -41.64
C ALA A 18 -16.50 -27.71 -40.13
N ALA A 19 -17.32 -28.33 -39.28
CA ALA A 19 -17.00 -29.51 -38.46
C ALA A 19 -16.27 -29.17 -37.14
N CYS A 20 -17.03 -29.15 -36.05
CA CYS A 20 -16.55 -29.34 -34.67
C CYS A 20 -16.10 -30.81 -34.44
N PRO A 21 -15.28 -31.06 -33.41
CA PRO A 21 -15.82 -31.50 -32.11
C PRO A 21 -15.20 -30.67 -30.95
N ALA A 22 -15.90 -30.24 -29.90
CA ALA A 22 -16.70 -30.93 -28.87
C ALA A 22 -15.89 -31.89 -27.97
N PHE A 23 -16.18 -31.80 -26.66
CA PHE A 23 -15.70 -32.55 -25.48
C PHE A 23 -14.45 -31.96 -24.77
N ALA A 24 -14.43 -31.77 -23.43
CA ALA A 24 -15.23 -32.35 -22.37
C ALA A 24 -15.28 -31.49 -21.08
N ASP A 25 -16.35 -31.70 -20.31
CA ASP A 25 -16.62 -31.25 -18.95
C ASP A 25 -15.65 -31.78 -17.86
N VAL A 26 -15.33 -30.89 -16.91
CA VAL A 26 -15.37 -30.97 -15.42
C VAL A 26 -14.84 -32.25 -14.70
N PRO A 27 -14.06 -32.10 -13.60
CA PRO A 27 -14.70 -32.16 -12.27
C PRO A 27 -14.17 -31.16 -11.24
N ALA A 28 -15.11 -30.59 -10.48
CA ALA A 28 -14.89 -30.08 -9.14
C ALA A 28 -14.41 -31.23 -8.22
N LYS A 29 -13.43 -30.94 -7.37
CA LYS A 29 -13.00 -31.87 -6.31
C LYS A 29 -13.01 -31.16 -4.96
N SER A 30 -14.04 -31.51 -4.20
CA SER A 30 -14.19 -31.36 -2.76
C SER A 30 -13.07 -32.08 -1.99
N GLY A 31 -12.58 -31.46 -0.92
CA GLY A 31 -11.72 -32.09 0.07
C GLY A 31 -11.48 -31.19 1.28
N ALA A 32 -12.27 -31.38 2.34
CA ALA A 32 -11.81 -31.12 3.71
C ALA A 32 -11.05 -32.36 4.21
N PRO A 33 -10.04 -32.21 5.08
CA PRO A 33 -10.27 -32.69 6.45
C PRO A 33 -9.55 -31.91 7.58
N GLN A 34 -10.31 -31.74 8.68
CA GLN A 34 -10.00 -32.11 10.07
C GLN A 34 -8.86 -31.42 10.87
N ALA A 35 -9.16 -31.29 12.16
CA ALA A 35 -8.54 -30.41 13.15
C ALA A 35 -7.22 -30.91 13.79
N ALA A 36 -6.39 -29.91 14.16
CA ALA A 36 -5.42 -29.74 15.26
C ALA A 36 -4.63 -30.93 15.86
N PRO A 37 -3.41 -30.62 16.31
CA PRO A 37 -3.06 -30.90 17.71
C PRO A 37 -2.69 -29.64 18.51
N LYS A 38 -3.03 -29.68 19.80
CA LYS A 38 -2.49 -28.84 20.87
C LYS A 38 -1.06 -29.29 21.20
N SER A 39 -0.15 -28.37 21.53
CA SER A 39 0.50 -28.29 22.86
C SER A 39 1.81 -27.50 22.83
N ALA A 40 1.90 -26.59 23.81
CA ALA A 40 3.04 -26.17 24.62
C ALA A 40 4.45 -25.99 24.00
N GLY A 41 4.96 -24.77 24.19
CA GLY A 41 6.38 -24.46 24.16
C GLY A 41 6.63 -23.06 24.68
N LYS A 42 6.69 -22.91 26.01
CA LYS A 42 7.03 -21.67 26.70
C LYS A 42 8.54 -21.43 26.52
N GLY A 43 8.91 -20.59 25.55
CA GLY A 43 10.26 -20.07 25.38
C GLY A 43 10.23 -18.57 25.65
N ASP A 44 10.48 -18.20 26.90
CA ASP A 44 10.74 -16.81 27.29
C ASP A 44 12.17 -16.46 26.86
N SER A 45 12.32 -16.14 25.57
CA SER A 45 13.41 -15.31 25.11
C SER A 45 12.87 -13.90 25.05
N GLY A 46 13.41 -12.98 25.87
CA GLY A 46 13.06 -11.56 25.94
C GLY A 46 13.30 -10.74 24.65
N ALA A 47 13.20 -11.38 23.49
CA ALA A 47 13.03 -10.73 22.21
C ALA A 47 11.61 -10.17 22.13
N ARG A 48 11.47 -8.90 21.76
CA ARG A 48 10.18 -8.33 21.40
C ARG A 48 9.53 -9.21 20.33
N PRO A 49 8.20 -9.46 20.39
CA PRO A 49 7.50 -10.18 19.33
C PRO A 49 7.82 -9.58 17.96
N SER A 50 8.03 -10.42 16.95
CA SER A 50 8.20 -9.96 15.58
C SER A 50 6.95 -9.20 15.14
N PHE A 51 7.13 -8.15 14.32
CA PHE A 51 6.01 -7.30 13.87
C PHE A 51 4.98 -8.11 13.06
N LEU A 52 5.44 -9.11 12.32
CA LEU A 52 4.59 -10.01 11.54
C LEU A 52 4.96 -11.46 11.86
N PRO A 53 4.00 -12.41 11.75
CA PRO A 53 4.30 -13.82 11.78
C PRO A 53 5.41 -14.18 10.77
N ASP A 54 6.30 -15.10 11.13
CA ASP A 54 7.45 -15.44 10.26
C ASP A 54 7.03 -16.05 8.93
N ASN A 55 5.89 -16.75 8.92
CA ASN A 55 5.29 -17.35 7.73
C ASN A 55 4.42 -16.40 6.91
N PHE A 56 4.24 -15.14 7.34
CA PHE A 56 3.45 -14.17 6.58
C PHE A 56 4.25 -13.64 5.38
N THR A 57 3.71 -13.84 4.18
CA THR A 57 4.25 -13.28 2.93
C THR A 57 3.78 -11.84 2.78
N VAL A 58 4.73 -10.90 2.88
CA VAL A 58 4.45 -9.49 2.66
C VAL A 58 4.19 -9.26 1.16
N PRO A 59 3.08 -8.61 0.76
CA PRO A 59 2.81 -8.32 -0.64
C PRO A 59 3.95 -7.50 -1.26
N VAL A 60 4.47 -7.94 -2.41
CA VAL A 60 5.44 -7.16 -3.22
C VAL A 60 4.79 -6.49 -4.44
N LEU A 61 3.51 -6.79 -4.65
CA LEU A 61 2.62 -6.16 -5.60
C LEU A 61 1.21 -6.29 -5.03
N ALA A 62 0.45 -5.20 -5.03
CA ALA A 62 -0.98 -5.23 -4.79
C ALA A 62 -1.70 -4.41 -5.85
N GLU A 63 -2.62 -5.03 -6.58
CA GLU A 63 -3.28 -4.41 -7.74
C GLU A 63 -4.68 -3.94 -7.37
N ALA A 64 -5.03 -2.77 -7.88
CA ALA A 64 -6.35 -2.18 -7.78
C ALA A 64 -6.84 -1.79 -9.18
N VAL A 65 -8.13 -1.47 -9.29
CA VAL A 65 -8.63 -0.80 -10.48
C VAL A 65 -8.03 0.60 -10.52
N GLY A 66 -7.20 0.90 -11.51
CA GLY A 66 -6.65 2.24 -11.74
C GLY A 66 -5.34 2.58 -11.02
N PHE A 67 -4.75 1.67 -10.24
CA PHE A 67 -3.41 1.84 -9.65
C PHE A 67 -2.82 0.52 -9.15
N LYS A 68 -1.55 0.53 -8.77
CA LYS A 68 -0.87 -0.60 -8.12
C LYS A 68 0.06 -0.11 -7.01
N LEU A 69 0.27 -0.92 -5.99
CA LEU A 69 1.24 -0.71 -4.94
C LEU A 69 2.45 -1.60 -5.17
N VAL A 70 3.65 -1.02 -5.15
CA VAL A 70 4.92 -1.75 -5.20
C VAL A 70 5.87 -1.21 -4.11
N PRO A 71 6.73 -2.05 -3.51
CA PRO A 71 7.67 -1.61 -2.49
C PRO A 71 8.56 -0.46 -2.97
N LEU A 72 8.76 0.55 -2.13
CA LEU A 72 9.75 1.59 -2.39
C LEU A 72 11.17 1.02 -2.41
N GLY A 73 11.99 1.59 -3.27
CA GLY A 73 13.39 1.22 -3.42
C GLY A 73 14.10 2.05 -4.50
N PRO A 74 15.42 1.86 -4.67
CA PRO A 74 16.25 2.71 -5.53
C PRO A 74 15.73 2.91 -6.97
N SER A 75 15.07 1.91 -7.54
CA SER A 75 14.49 1.99 -8.90
C SER A 75 13.33 2.98 -9.02
N LEU A 76 12.72 3.39 -7.91
CA LEU A 76 11.61 4.34 -7.88
C LEU A 76 12.03 5.74 -7.41
N ALA A 77 13.31 5.94 -7.04
CA ALA A 77 13.79 7.18 -6.42
C ALA A 77 13.39 8.44 -7.20
N GLN A 78 13.53 8.44 -8.53
CA GLN A 78 13.14 9.59 -9.35
C GLN A 78 11.63 9.83 -9.33
N LYS A 79 10.81 8.76 -9.39
CA LYS A 79 9.35 8.87 -9.42
C LYS A 79 8.80 9.39 -8.10
N ASP A 80 9.32 8.88 -6.98
CA ASP A 80 8.96 9.33 -5.64
C ASP A 80 9.39 10.79 -5.43
N PHE A 81 10.63 11.13 -5.82
CA PHE A 81 11.15 12.49 -5.77
C PHE A 81 10.26 13.47 -6.55
N ASP A 82 9.93 13.14 -7.80
CA ASP A 82 9.04 13.98 -8.63
C ASP A 82 7.65 14.13 -7.99
N ALA A 83 7.11 13.05 -7.43
CA ALA A 83 5.81 13.03 -6.79
C ALA A 83 5.75 13.96 -5.57
N TYR A 84 6.64 13.81 -4.58
CA TYR A 84 6.58 14.65 -3.38
C TYR A 84 7.06 16.08 -3.65
N MET A 85 7.99 16.31 -4.58
CA MET A 85 8.47 17.66 -4.92
C MET A 85 7.39 18.50 -5.60
N SER A 86 6.50 17.87 -6.38
CA SER A 86 5.33 18.54 -6.95
C SER A 86 4.30 18.99 -5.90
N SER A 87 4.43 18.52 -4.66
CA SER A 87 3.36 18.56 -3.65
C SER A 87 3.82 19.07 -2.28
N ILE A 88 4.92 19.81 -2.20
CA ILE A 88 5.54 20.26 -0.93
C ILE A 88 4.53 20.88 0.05
N GLU A 89 3.86 21.98 -0.34
CA GLU A 89 2.94 22.70 0.55
C GLU A 89 1.75 21.82 0.98
N HIS A 90 1.25 21.01 0.05
CA HIS A 90 0.18 20.07 0.32
C HIS A 90 0.60 19.06 1.39
N LEU A 91 1.73 18.38 1.18
CA LEU A 91 2.22 17.32 2.07
C LEU A 91 2.63 17.86 3.44
N GLN A 92 3.18 19.08 3.50
CA GLN A 92 3.46 19.76 4.77
C GLN A 92 2.18 20.04 5.58
N THR A 93 1.08 20.34 4.89
CA THR A 93 -0.21 20.64 5.53
C THR A 93 -0.96 19.37 5.93
N THR A 94 -0.95 18.34 5.08
CA THR A 94 -1.85 17.17 5.22
C THR A 94 -1.15 15.94 5.83
N PHE A 95 0.16 15.81 5.70
CA PHE A 95 0.87 14.55 6.00
C PHE A 95 2.00 14.68 7.02
N SER A 96 3.03 15.49 6.74
CA SER A 96 4.36 15.34 7.38
C SER A 96 4.48 15.94 8.78
N ARG A 97 3.45 16.65 9.26
CA ARG A 97 3.40 17.27 10.59
C ARG A 97 4.58 18.21 10.89
N SER A 98 5.38 18.59 9.89
CA SER A 98 6.54 19.46 10.02
C SER A 98 6.93 20.07 8.66
N PRO A 99 7.57 21.25 8.63
CA PRO A 99 8.09 21.84 7.40
C PRO A 99 9.40 21.17 6.92
N ASN A 100 9.92 20.20 7.68
CA ASN A 100 11.21 19.56 7.40
C ASN A 100 11.12 18.53 6.27
N TRP A 101 9.91 18.12 5.87
CA TRP A 101 9.71 17.27 4.69
C TRP A 101 8.31 17.48 4.10
N PRO A 102 8.16 17.45 2.77
CA PRO A 102 9.24 17.60 1.80
C PRO A 102 9.67 19.07 1.74
N HIS A 103 10.85 19.38 1.21
CA HIS A 103 11.30 20.75 1.00
C HIS A 103 12.21 20.83 -0.23
N LYS A 104 12.31 22.01 -0.84
CA LYS A 104 13.05 22.23 -2.11
C LYS A 104 14.55 21.92 -2.04
N GLY A 105 15.10 21.73 -0.85
CA GLY A 105 16.53 21.51 -0.62
C GLY A 105 16.94 20.04 -0.53
N ILE A 106 16.03 19.08 -0.69
CA ILE A 106 16.38 17.65 -0.69
C ILE A 106 17.19 17.35 -1.95
N SER A 107 18.39 16.80 -1.76
CA SER A 107 19.25 16.39 -2.87
C SER A 107 18.81 15.05 -3.45
N SER A 108 19.19 14.78 -4.70
CA SER A 108 18.98 13.44 -5.30
C SER A 108 19.71 12.33 -4.53
N ALA A 109 20.85 12.65 -3.90
CA ALA A 109 21.60 11.72 -3.06
C ALA A 109 20.83 11.39 -1.77
N ASP A 110 20.22 12.38 -1.12
CA ASP A 110 19.38 12.17 0.07
C ASP A 110 18.13 11.37 -0.29
N ALA A 111 17.49 11.67 -1.43
CA ALA A 111 16.35 10.92 -1.92
C ALA A 111 16.69 9.46 -2.23
N MET A 112 17.84 9.19 -2.87
CA MET A 112 18.33 7.84 -3.11
C MET A 112 18.59 7.10 -1.80
N LYS A 113 19.23 7.75 -0.83
CA LYS A 113 19.50 7.18 0.49
C LYS A 113 18.21 6.83 1.24
N ASP A 114 17.17 7.65 1.11
CA ASP A 114 15.87 7.32 1.69
C ASP A 114 15.26 6.05 1.06
N MET A 115 15.35 5.92 -0.26
CA MET A 115 14.91 4.70 -0.96
C MET A 115 15.70 3.45 -0.57
N GLU A 116 17.01 3.56 -0.38
CA GLU A 116 17.85 2.47 0.14
C GLU A 116 17.42 2.06 1.55
N ASN A 117 17.12 3.04 2.41
CA ASN A 117 16.62 2.81 3.76
C ASN A 117 15.24 2.15 3.76
N GLU A 118 14.32 2.58 2.89
CA GLU A 118 13.00 1.95 2.74
C GLU A 118 13.13 0.50 2.27
N GLN A 119 13.95 0.25 1.25
CA GLN A 119 14.21 -1.12 0.78
C GLN A 119 14.81 -1.99 1.89
N ALA A 120 15.77 -1.47 2.65
CA ALA A 120 16.36 -2.18 3.76
C ALA A 120 15.34 -2.48 4.88
N ARG A 121 14.47 -1.52 5.22
CA ARG A 121 13.41 -1.74 6.21
C ARG A 121 12.39 -2.78 5.76
N PHE A 122 12.04 -2.77 4.47
CA PHE A 122 11.15 -3.76 3.86
C PHE A 122 11.75 -5.16 3.92
N LYS A 123 12.99 -5.33 3.44
CA LYS A 123 13.73 -6.61 3.46
C LYS A 123 13.85 -7.19 4.88
N ASN A 124 14.07 -6.32 5.87
CA ASN A 124 14.20 -6.70 7.27
C ASN A 124 12.87 -6.79 8.03
N ARG A 125 11.72 -6.69 7.33
CA ARG A 125 10.37 -6.77 7.92
C ARG A 125 10.13 -5.77 9.08
N LYS A 126 10.78 -4.60 9.04
CA LYS A 126 10.69 -3.56 10.08
C LYS A 126 9.53 -2.60 9.83
N SER A 127 9.34 -2.21 8.57
CA SER A 127 8.23 -1.40 8.08
C SER A 127 8.13 -1.59 6.58
N PHE A 128 6.96 -1.30 6.01
CA PHE A 128 6.68 -1.52 4.59
C PHE A 128 6.17 -0.22 3.99
N ALA A 129 6.96 0.35 3.08
CA ALA A 129 6.57 1.51 2.31
C ALA A 129 6.33 1.11 0.85
N TYR A 130 5.22 1.57 0.30
CA TYR A 130 4.78 1.26 -1.05
C TYR A 130 4.57 2.54 -1.83
N ALA A 131 5.14 2.61 -3.02
CA ALA A 131 4.74 3.58 -4.02
C ALA A 131 3.36 3.20 -4.56
N VAL A 132 2.47 4.18 -4.67
CA VAL A 132 1.17 4.06 -5.35
C VAL A 132 1.36 4.52 -6.78
N LEU A 133 1.49 3.58 -7.71
CA LEU A 133 1.76 3.88 -9.11
C LEU A 133 0.47 3.88 -9.93
N THR A 134 0.49 4.67 -10.99
CA THR A 134 -0.39 4.47 -12.16
C THR A 134 -0.33 3.02 -12.68
N PRO A 135 -1.38 2.50 -13.36
CA PRO A 135 -1.40 1.09 -13.80
C PRO A 135 -0.21 0.69 -14.66
N ASP A 136 0.21 1.58 -15.57
CA ASP A 136 1.38 1.40 -16.43
C ASP A 136 2.72 1.58 -15.68
N GLY A 137 2.71 2.06 -14.44
CA GLY A 137 3.90 2.34 -13.64
C GLY A 137 4.67 3.59 -14.08
N SER A 138 4.12 4.41 -14.97
CA SER A 138 4.81 5.58 -15.52
C SER A 138 5.04 6.67 -14.48
N ARG A 139 4.07 6.86 -13.58
CA ARG A 139 4.03 7.93 -12.57
C ARG A 139 3.60 7.42 -11.20
N GLU A 140 4.20 7.99 -10.16
CA GLU A 140 3.77 7.83 -8.78
C GLU A 140 2.71 8.87 -8.39
N ARG A 141 1.69 8.40 -7.68
CA ARG A 141 0.50 9.15 -7.27
C ARG A 141 0.49 9.42 -5.77
N GLY A 142 1.32 8.74 -5.01
CA GLY A 142 1.29 8.72 -3.55
C GLY A 142 2.12 7.59 -2.95
N CYS A 143 2.11 7.49 -1.63
CA CYS A 143 2.71 6.38 -0.90
C CYS A 143 1.77 5.84 0.19
N VAL A 144 1.98 4.57 0.55
CA VAL A 144 1.36 3.91 1.71
C VAL A 144 2.45 3.32 2.58
N TYR A 145 2.39 3.62 3.89
CA TYR A 145 3.33 3.13 4.88
C TYR A 145 2.59 2.26 5.90
N VAL A 146 3.10 1.05 6.13
CA VAL A 146 2.63 0.11 7.14
C VAL A 146 3.78 -0.14 8.12
N SER A 147 3.59 0.23 9.38
CA SER A 147 4.64 0.12 10.42
C SER A 147 4.06 -0.37 11.74
N PRO A 148 4.87 -0.99 12.62
CA PRO A 148 4.41 -1.33 13.96
C PRO A 148 3.95 -0.07 14.69
N SER A 149 2.86 -0.18 15.45
CA SER A 149 2.42 0.92 16.30
C SER A 149 3.36 1.09 17.49
N THR A 150 3.67 2.34 17.84
CA THR A 150 4.28 2.67 19.13
C THR A 150 3.23 2.95 20.21
N VAL A 151 1.95 2.95 19.84
CA VAL A 151 0.81 3.18 20.74
C VAL A 151 0.21 1.83 21.12
N GLU A 152 0.14 1.56 22.42
CA GLU A 152 -0.47 0.33 22.95
C GLU A 152 -1.91 0.13 22.45
N GLY A 153 -2.28 -1.13 22.22
CA GLY A 153 -3.61 -1.50 21.74
C GLY A 153 -3.84 -1.29 20.24
N TYR A 154 -2.80 -0.99 19.47
CA TYR A 154 -2.78 -1.07 18.01
C TYR A 154 -1.63 -1.98 17.57
N ASP A 155 -1.87 -2.83 16.57
CA ASP A 155 -0.84 -3.71 16.00
C ASP A 155 0.03 -2.93 15.00
N ALA A 156 -0.62 -2.09 14.18
CA ALA A 156 0.02 -1.33 13.13
C ALA A 156 -0.52 0.10 13.03
N VAL A 157 0.31 0.96 12.44
CA VAL A 157 -0.06 2.30 11.98
C VAL A 157 0.06 2.30 10.47
N VAL A 158 -1.00 2.75 9.80
CA VAL A 158 -1.01 2.97 8.36
C VAL A 158 -1.11 4.45 8.07
N ARG A 159 -0.15 4.97 7.32
CA ARG A 159 -0.12 6.37 6.86
C ARG A 159 -0.09 6.38 5.35
N MET A 160 -0.69 7.41 4.75
CA MET A 160 -0.71 7.57 3.30
C MET A 160 -0.76 9.04 2.91
N TRP A 161 -0.16 9.33 1.77
CA TRP A 161 -0.29 10.62 1.10
C TRP A 161 -0.47 10.38 -0.39
N VAL A 162 -1.04 11.38 -1.07
CA VAL A 162 -1.11 11.45 -2.53
C VAL A 162 -0.55 12.78 -3.00
N THR A 163 -0.18 12.88 -4.27
CA THR A 163 0.21 14.17 -4.85
C THR A 163 -0.95 15.15 -4.77
N LYS A 164 -0.66 16.46 -4.76
CA LYS A 164 -1.70 17.51 -4.75
C LYS A 164 -2.66 17.35 -5.93
N ALA A 165 -2.14 17.02 -7.12
CA ALA A 165 -2.97 16.81 -8.31
C ALA A 165 -3.92 15.62 -8.15
N ASP A 166 -3.44 14.49 -7.60
CA ASP A 166 -4.27 13.32 -7.34
C ASP A 166 -5.27 13.55 -6.19
N TYR A 167 -4.89 14.34 -5.17
CA TYR A 167 -5.79 14.78 -4.11
C TYR A 167 -6.96 15.58 -4.68
N ASP A 168 -6.68 16.59 -5.50
CA ASP A 168 -7.69 17.46 -6.10
C ASP A 168 -8.63 16.69 -7.04
N ALA A 169 -8.13 15.60 -7.66
CA ALA A 169 -8.92 14.68 -8.46
C ALA A 169 -9.77 13.70 -7.63
N GLY A 170 -9.72 13.75 -6.30
CA GLY A 170 -10.50 12.89 -5.39
C GLY A 170 -9.87 11.51 -5.13
N PHE A 171 -8.65 11.26 -5.59
CA PHE A 171 -8.02 9.95 -5.46
C PHE A 171 -7.66 9.59 -4.01
N ASP A 172 -7.41 10.58 -3.16
CA ASP A 172 -7.07 10.35 -1.76
C ASP A 172 -8.12 9.50 -1.02
N ALA A 173 -9.41 9.81 -1.23
CA ALA A 173 -10.51 9.08 -0.62
C ALA A 173 -10.66 7.66 -1.21
N GLU A 174 -10.41 7.50 -2.51
CA GLU A 174 -10.41 6.21 -3.20
C GLU A 174 -9.28 5.32 -2.64
N LEU A 175 -8.06 5.85 -2.56
CA LEU A 175 -6.90 5.15 -2.01
C LEU A 175 -7.16 4.76 -0.56
N TYR A 176 -7.70 5.66 0.27
CA TYR A 176 -7.97 5.35 1.67
C TYR A 176 -8.97 4.20 1.83
N LYS A 177 -10.06 4.22 1.07
CA LYS A 177 -11.05 3.13 1.07
C LYS A 177 -10.43 1.81 0.61
N TRP A 178 -9.61 1.83 -0.42
CA TRP A 178 -8.98 0.61 -0.93
C TRP A 178 -7.94 0.05 0.04
N VAL A 179 -7.04 0.90 0.56
CA VAL A 179 -5.98 0.50 1.51
C VAL A 179 -6.58 -0.04 2.80
N THR A 180 -7.66 0.55 3.32
CA THR A 180 -8.34 0.01 4.51
C THR A 180 -8.88 -1.39 4.27
N GLY A 181 -9.52 -1.64 3.12
CA GLY A 181 -9.95 -2.99 2.73
C GLY A 181 -8.79 -3.96 2.58
N TRP A 182 -7.75 -3.58 1.83
CA TRP A 182 -6.55 -4.40 1.62
C TRP A 182 -5.85 -4.77 2.93
N ILE A 183 -5.70 -3.82 3.86
CA ILE A 183 -5.11 -4.09 5.18
C ILE A 183 -6.00 -5.03 6.01
N GLN A 184 -7.32 -4.92 5.91
CA GLN A 184 -8.24 -5.80 6.64
C GLN A 184 -8.25 -7.24 6.10
N THR A 185 -8.07 -7.43 4.79
CA THR A 185 -8.17 -8.75 4.16
C THR A 185 -6.84 -9.47 4.07
N ASP A 186 -5.76 -8.74 3.78
CA ASP A 186 -4.49 -9.34 3.35
C ASP A 186 -3.41 -9.26 4.41
N TRP A 187 -3.62 -8.49 5.50
CA TRP A 187 -2.65 -8.33 6.58
C TRP A 187 -3.15 -8.98 7.88
N PRO A 188 -2.24 -9.47 8.74
CA PRO A 188 -2.63 -10.27 9.92
C PRO A 188 -3.03 -9.40 11.12
N PHE A 189 -3.29 -8.11 10.93
CA PHE A 189 -3.54 -7.17 12.00
C PHE A 189 -4.98 -7.28 12.51
N LYS A 190 -5.15 -7.23 13.83
CA LYS A 190 -6.45 -7.15 14.49
C LYS A 190 -6.92 -5.71 14.63
N LYS A 191 -6.00 -4.79 14.93
CA LYS A 191 -6.33 -3.38 15.15
C LYS A 191 -5.28 -2.46 14.55
N VAL A 192 -5.71 -1.60 13.64
CA VAL A 192 -4.85 -0.69 12.87
C VAL A 192 -5.26 0.76 13.11
N ALA A 193 -4.28 1.62 13.36
CA ALA A 193 -4.49 3.05 13.45
C ALA A 193 -4.28 3.70 12.08
N TYR A 194 -5.15 4.65 11.73
CA TYR A 194 -5.00 5.52 10.56
C TYR A 194 -4.99 7.00 11.02
N PRO A 195 -3.86 7.48 11.60
CA PRO A 195 -3.73 8.85 12.07
C PRO A 195 -3.92 9.87 10.95
N GLY A 196 -4.59 10.97 11.26
CA GLY A 196 -5.00 11.98 10.27
C GLY A 196 -6.19 11.56 9.40
N ARG A 197 -6.75 10.37 9.62
CA ARG A 197 -7.92 9.84 8.90
C ARG A 197 -9.03 9.47 9.90
N SER A 198 -9.10 8.20 10.30
CA SER A 198 -10.10 7.72 11.28
C SER A 198 -9.78 8.13 12.72
N ILE A 199 -8.55 8.59 12.97
CA ILE A 199 -8.12 9.17 14.25
C ILE A 199 -7.48 10.51 13.91
N ASP A 200 -8.03 11.62 14.37
CA ASP A 200 -7.43 12.93 14.13
C ASP A 200 -6.08 13.07 14.86
N TRP A 201 -5.24 13.98 14.38
CA TRP A 201 -3.90 14.18 14.94
C TRP A 201 -3.89 14.70 16.36
N ALA A 202 -4.86 15.54 16.75
CA ALA A 202 -4.94 16.08 18.10
C ALA A 202 -5.28 14.98 19.13
N THR A 203 -5.96 13.92 18.68
CA THR A 203 -6.15 12.69 19.46
C THR A 203 -4.93 11.77 19.41
N TRP A 204 -4.31 11.57 18.24
CA TRP A 204 -3.21 10.60 18.06
C TRP A 204 -1.89 11.04 18.70
N ASP A 205 -1.49 12.31 18.53
CA ASP A 205 -0.18 12.81 18.97
C ASP A 205 0.03 12.70 20.50
N PRO A 206 -0.97 13.01 21.35
CA PRO A 206 -0.89 12.75 22.80
C PRO A 206 -0.73 11.26 23.15
N MET A 207 -1.36 10.35 22.41
CA MET A 207 -1.21 8.90 22.65
C MET A 207 0.22 8.45 22.38
N VAL A 208 0.84 8.96 21.32
CA VAL A 208 2.26 8.69 21.01
C VAL A 208 3.17 9.23 22.11
N ALA A 209 2.94 10.47 22.54
CA ALA A 209 3.73 11.10 23.60
C ALA A 209 3.63 10.35 24.94
N ALA A 210 2.42 9.93 25.33
CA ALA A 210 2.18 9.17 26.56
C ALA A 210 2.89 7.81 26.54
N ASN A 211 2.82 7.07 25.43
CA ASN A 211 3.52 5.79 25.29
C ASN A 211 5.05 5.96 25.35
N LYS A 212 5.59 7.01 24.72
CA LYS A 212 7.02 7.32 24.82
C LYS A 212 7.46 7.63 26.26
N ALA A 213 6.63 8.36 27.02
CA ALA A 213 6.92 8.68 28.42
C ALA A 213 6.81 7.46 29.34
N GLY A 214 5.84 6.57 29.10
CA GLY A 214 5.67 5.31 29.83
C GLY A 214 6.79 4.29 29.56
N ALA A 215 7.40 4.34 28.36
CA ALA A 215 8.53 3.49 27.97
C ALA A 215 9.91 3.99 28.49
N ALA A 216 9.99 5.19 29.07
CA ALA A 216 11.23 5.67 29.66
C ALA A 216 11.56 4.87 30.93
N PRO A 217 12.82 4.44 31.16
CA PRO A 217 13.18 3.71 32.37
C PRO A 217 12.85 4.59 33.58
N LYS A 218 12.00 4.07 34.47
CA LYS A 218 11.71 4.74 35.75
C LYS A 218 13.04 4.93 36.46
N ARG A 219 13.44 6.19 36.72
CA ARG A 219 14.59 6.47 37.58
C ARG A 219 14.29 5.84 38.94
N GLN A 220 15.02 4.79 39.28
CA GLN A 220 15.10 4.33 40.66
C GLN A 220 15.87 5.42 41.39
N ASN A 221 15.18 6.24 42.18
CA ASN A 221 15.86 7.11 43.14
C ASN A 221 16.45 6.24 44.26
N PRO A 222 17.64 6.61 44.77
CA PRO A 222 18.39 5.83 45.76
C PRO A 222 17.66 5.69 47.09
#